data_AF-A0A955G821-F1
#
_entry.id   AF-A0A955G821-F1
#
_cell.length_a   1.000
_cell.length_b   1.000
_cell.length_c   1.000
_cell.angle_alpha   90.00
_cell.angle_beta   90.00
_cell.angle_gamma   90.00
#
_symmetry.space_group_name_H-M   'P 1'
#
loop_
_entity.id
_entity.type
_entity.pdbx_description
1 polymer ?
#
loop_
_entity_poly.entity_id
_entity_poly.type
_entity_poly.pdbx_seq_one_letter_code
_entity_poly.pdbx_strand_id
1 'polypeptide(L)'
;MEKQETMKDVPENEVASKSNKKSWFIKGGIVALALLLFSGGYYGYLYASTPSHLRNPEFEHYHFRTQIIVDGTSVDFSEEEFQQDTPGTCSVEVSGTPIDFHDNTDQMTHIHWDGITGGEFLKYYGWNFIGGSDDSLGRRHDEGFMRMHSVERFGNLLPDISEGSNFYVYTGDADGYEQKNWDDFLSQDLEVFFGKNSSLSKDEQASLLEKIFFPKAYAHGSEVDEHIVESDKTEEELTRINNLIGNVVIFVQDTEPTEQQIQERFANLVPLSDSVCGG
;
A
#
# COMPACT_ATOMS: atom_id res chain seq x y z
N MET A 1 -12.29 -104.78 18.47
CA MET A 1 -12.87 -104.16 17.26
C MET A 1 -13.02 -102.68 17.58
N GLU A 2 -12.06 -101.94 17.06
CA GLU A 2 -11.77 -100.53 17.28
C GLU A 2 -12.83 -99.67 16.59
N LYS A 3 -13.33 -98.61 17.25
CA LYS A 3 -14.07 -97.54 16.58
C LYS A 3 -13.79 -96.18 17.22
N GLN A 4 -12.93 -95.47 16.47
CA GLN A 4 -12.66 -94.05 16.35
C GLN A 4 -13.51 -93.04 17.14
N GLU A 5 -12.76 -92.13 17.73
CA GLU A 5 -13.10 -90.79 18.18
C GLU A 5 -13.87 -89.98 17.13
N THR A 6 -14.77 -89.11 17.59
CA THR A 6 -15.18 -87.92 16.85
C THR A 6 -15.18 -86.75 17.83
N MET A 7 -14.12 -85.94 17.75
CA MET A 7 -14.03 -84.63 18.39
C MET A 7 -15.21 -83.78 17.94
N LYS A 8 -15.91 -83.18 18.92
CA LYS A 8 -17.00 -82.25 18.68
C LYS A 8 -16.42 -80.84 18.70
N ASP A 9 -16.52 -80.17 17.56
CA ASP A 9 -16.01 -78.83 17.31
C ASP A 9 -16.44 -77.83 18.40
N VAL A 10 -15.45 -77.07 18.86
CA VAL A 10 -15.61 -75.84 19.65
C VAL A 10 -16.22 -74.78 18.74
N PRO A 11 -17.37 -74.16 19.08
CA PRO A 11 -17.86 -73.03 18.30
C PRO A 11 -16.91 -71.85 18.50
N GLU A 12 -16.30 -71.46 17.39
CA GLU A 12 -15.46 -70.29 17.21
C GLU A 12 -16.24 -69.01 17.54
N ASN A 13 -15.58 -68.11 18.26
CA ASN A 13 -16.09 -66.79 18.64
C ASN A 13 -16.42 -65.94 17.39
N GLU A 14 -17.69 -65.76 17.05
CA GLU A 14 -18.13 -64.55 16.35
C GLU A 14 -18.52 -63.48 17.36
N VAL A 15 -17.52 -62.79 17.91
CA VAL A 15 -17.75 -61.46 18.48
C VAL A 15 -18.04 -60.54 17.31
N ALA A 16 -19.32 -60.37 17.02
CA ALA A 16 -19.81 -59.40 16.06
C ALA A 16 -19.19 -58.03 16.37
N SER A 17 -18.23 -57.63 15.55
CA SER A 17 -17.66 -56.29 15.51
C SER A 17 -18.80 -55.32 15.19
N LYS A 18 -19.48 -54.82 16.23
CA LYS A 18 -20.40 -53.70 16.14
C LYS A 18 -19.57 -52.47 15.81
N SER A 19 -19.31 -52.34 14.51
CA SER A 19 -18.68 -51.25 13.79
C SER A 19 -18.87 -49.91 14.49
N ASN A 20 -17.73 -49.29 14.83
CA ASN A 20 -17.52 -48.00 15.49
C ASN A 20 -18.06 -46.78 14.70
N LYS A 21 -19.18 -46.89 13.98
CA LYS A 21 -19.75 -45.80 13.17
C LYS A 21 -19.99 -44.52 13.98
N LYS A 22 -20.43 -44.66 15.24
CA LYS A 22 -20.65 -43.51 16.14
C LYS A 22 -19.34 -42.79 16.51
N SER A 23 -18.22 -43.51 16.61
CA SER A 23 -16.89 -42.91 16.83
C SER A 23 -16.40 -42.14 15.61
N TRP A 24 -16.71 -42.62 14.41
CA TRP A 24 -16.33 -41.95 13.16
C TRP A 24 -17.07 -40.62 12.95
N PHE A 25 -18.37 -40.55 13.25
CA PHE A 25 -19.13 -39.30 13.19
C PHE A 25 -18.64 -38.25 14.21
N ILE A 26 -18.31 -38.68 15.44
CA ILE A 26 -17.78 -37.76 16.47
C ILE A 26 -16.40 -37.24 16.06
N LYS A 27 -15.50 -38.11 15.60
CA LYS A 27 -14.18 -37.70 15.12
C LYS A 27 -14.28 -36.79 13.89
N GLY A 28 -15.17 -37.10 12.95
CA GLY A 28 -15.45 -36.25 11.79
C GLY A 28 -15.97 -34.88 12.18
N GLY A 29 -16.89 -34.80 13.15
CA GLY A 29 -17.40 -33.54 13.68
C GLY A 29 -16.32 -32.69 14.34
N ILE A 30 -15.41 -33.30 15.12
CA ILE A 30 -14.29 -32.60 15.75
C ILE A 30 -13.33 -32.04 14.70
N VAL A 31 -12.98 -32.83 13.68
CA VAL A 31 -12.09 -32.38 12.59
C VAL A 31 -12.74 -31.23 11.82
N ALA A 32 -14.03 -31.34 11.48
CA ALA A 32 -14.75 -30.27 10.79
C ALA A 32 -14.80 -28.97 11.62
N LEU A 33 -15.07 -29.07 12.93
CA LEU A 33 -15.06 -27.92 13.82
C LEU A 33 -13.66 -27.31 13.94
N ALA A 34 -12.62 -28.13 14.06
CA ALA A 34 -11.24 -27.65 14.12
C ALA A 34 -10.85 -26.91 12.84
N LEU A 35 -11.22 -27.43 11.67
CA LEU A 35 -11.01 -26.73 10.39
C LEU A 35 -11.77 -25.41 10.31
N LEU A 36 -13.03 -25.37 10.76
CA LEU A 36 -13.82 -24.13 10.79
C LEU A 36 -13.22 -23.09 11.72
N LEU A 37 -12.79 -23.47 12.92
CA LEU A 37 -12.14 -22.57 13.87
C LEU A 37 -10.79 -22.08 13.35
N PHE A 38 -10.02 -22.96 12.72
CA PHE A 38 -8.74 -22.60 12.11
C PHE A 38 -8.94 -21.60 10.96
N SER A 39 -9.83 -21.90 10.02
CA SER A 39 -10.14 -21.00 8.92
C SER A 39 -10.74 -19.68 9.43
N GLY A 40 -11.75 -19.72 10.28
CA GLY A 40 -12.35 -18.50 10.83
C GLY A 40 -11.36 -17.66 11.63
N GLY A 41 -10.51 -18.29 12.44
CA GLY A 41 -9.46 -17.61 13.20
C GLY A 41 -8.39 -17.00 12.31
N TYR A 42 -7.97 -17.70 11.26
CA TYR A 42 -7.01 -17.19 10.28
C TYR A 42 -7.56 -15.97 9.52
N TYR A 43 -8.80 -16.04 9.02
CA TYR A 43 -9.44 -14.90 8.35
C TYR A 43 -9.65 -13.72 9.31
N GLY A 44 -10.08 -13.98 10.54
CA GLY A 44 -10.23 -12.96 11.57
C GLY A 44 -8.91 -12.27 11.92
N TYR A 45 -7.81 -13.04 11.99
CA TYR A 45 -6.47 -12.50 12.18
C TYR A 45 -6.06 -11.60 11.01
N LEU A 46 -6.19 -12.05 9.76
CA LEU A 46 -5.84 -11.25 8.58
C LEU A 46 -6.61 -9.91 8.55
N TYR A 47 -7.92 -9.96 8.81
CA TYR A 47 -8.75 -8.76 8.90
C TYR A 47 -8.26 -7.84 10.03
N ALA A 48 -8.09 -8.35 11.24
CA ALA A 48 -7.68 -7.53 12.39
C ALA A 48 -6.26 -6.95 12.25
N SER A 49 -5.36 -7.66 11.58
CA SER A 49 -3.97 -7.23 11.33
C SER A 49 -3.82 -6.23 10.18
N THR A 50 -4.86 -6.00 9.40
CA THR A 50 -4.84 -5.03 8.30
C THR A 50 -5.41 -3.68 8.75
N PRO A 51 -4.71 -2.55 8.52
CA PRO A 51 -5.25 -1.21 8.75
C PRO A 51 -6.57 -0.95 8.02
N SER A 52 -7.47 -0.17 8.62
CA SER A 52 -8.82 0.04 8.09
C SER A 52 -8.84 0.63 6.69
N HIS A 53 -7.97 1.58 6.40
CA HIS A 53 -7.85 2.24 5.10
C HIS A 53 -7.33 1.30 4.02
N LEU A 54 -6.52 0.29 4.36
CA LEU A 54 -6.15 -0.77 3.41
C LEU A 54 -7.26 -1.83 3.23
N ARG A 55 -8.11 -2.05 4.24
CA ARG A 55 -9.23 -3.01 4.15
C ARG A 55 -10.31 -2.52 3.20
N ASN A 56 -10.66 -1.24 3.30
CA ASN A 56 -11.66 -0.57 2.47
C ASN A 56 -11.06 0.74 1.98
N PRO A 57 -10.24 0.71 0.92
CA PRO A 57 -9.59 1.92 0.42
C PRO A 57 -10.62 2.93 -0.07
N GLU A 58 -10.48 4.16 0.41
CA GLU A 58 -11.17 5.32 -0.12
C GLU A 58 -10.17 6.08 -1.00
N PHE A 59 -10.61 6.44 -2.21
CA PHE A 59 -9.77 7.20 -3.13
C PHE A 59 -9.54 8.60 -2.59
N GLU A 60 -8.28 9.01 -2.60
CA GLU A 60 -7.81 10.37 -2.36
C GLU A 60 -6.70 10.65 -3.37
N HIS A 61 -6.29 11.91 -3.59
CA HIS A 61 -5.10 12.16 -4.40
C HIS A 61 -4.32 13.37 -3.90
N TYR A 62 -3.10 13.12 -3.43
CA TYR A 62 -2.17 14.17 -3.02
C TYR A 62 -0.72 13.79 -3.25
N HIS A 63 0.15 14.78 -3.09
CA HIS A 63 1.57 14.65 -3.33
C HIS A 63 2.36 15.08 -2.10
N PHE A 64 3.53 14.48 -1.90
CA PHE A 64 4.55 15.05 -1.02
C PHE A 64 5.92 14.87 -1.64
N ARG A 65 6.85 15.77 -1.33
CA ARG A 65 8.24 15.58 -1.74
C ARG A 65 8.97 14.68 -0.77
N THR A 66 9.60 13.63 -1.26
CA THR A 66 10.41 12.72 -0.46
C THR A 66 11.86 12.74 -0.89
N GLN A 67 12.79 12.75 0.06
CA GLN A 67 14.20 12.50 -0.21
C GLN A 67 14.69 11.48 0.80
N ILE A 68 15.28 10.38 0.33
CA ILE A 68 15.92 9.37 1.18
C ILE A 68 17.41 9.37 0.92
N ILE A 69 18.20 9.48 2.00
CA ILE A 69 19.66 9.46 1.96
C ILE A 69 20.14 8.31 2.83
N VAL A 70 20.78 7.31 2.23
CA VAL A 70 21.34 6.14 2.92
C VAL A 70 22.87 6.24 2.87
N ASP A 71 23.51 6.36 4.03
CA ASP A 71 24.96 6.46 4.18
C ASP A 71 25.59 7.52 3.25
N GLY A 72 24.91 8.67 3.13
CA GLY A 72 25.33 9.79 2.29
C GLY A 72 24.95 9.68 0.80
N THR A 73 24.36 8.57 0.37
CA THR A 73 23.90 8.36 -1.02
C THR A 73 22.40 8.63 -1.12
N SER A 74 21.99 9.49 -2.04
CA SER A 74 20.57 9.77 -2.29
C SER A 74 19.94 8.66 -3.13
N VAL A 75 18.73 8.24 -2.76
CA VAL A 75 17.86 7.45 -3.62
C VAL A 75 17.31 8.38 -4.70
N ASP A 76 17.44 7.99 -5.96
CA ASP A 76 16.91 8.73 -7.10
C ASP A 76 15.59 8.09 -7.55
N PHE A 77 14.48 8.73 -7.19
CA PHE A 77 13.16 8.21 -7.53
C PHE A 77 12.79 8.43 -9.00
N SER A 78 13.59 9.18 -9.77
CA SER A 78 13.36 9.36 -11.21
C SER A 78 13.79 8.16 -12.06
N GLU A 79 14.54 7.22 -11.48
CA GLU A 79 15.00 6.01 -12.16
C GLU A 79 13.83 5.10 -12.58
N GLU A 80 13.95 4.47 -13.75
CA GLU A 80 12.91 3.65 -14.38
C GLU A 80 12.34 2.58 -13.45
N GLU A 81 13.17 2.03 -12.56
CA GLU A 81 12.75 1.00 -11.61
C GLU A 81 11.72 1.47 -10.59
N PHE A 82 11.67 2.79 -10.28
CA PHE A 82 10.68 3.39 -9.38
C PHE A 82 9.41 3.86 -10.10
N GLN A 83 9.48 4.03 -11.42
CA GLN A 83 8.43 4.62 -12.24
C GLN A 83 7.40 3.57 -12.67
N GLN A 84 6.11 3.91 -12.59
CA GLN A 84 5.05 3.12 -13.20
C GLN A 84 4.85 3.55 -14.66
N ASP A 85 4.57 2.58 -15.54
CA ASP A 85 4.43 2.72 -17.01
C ASP A 85 3.21 3.57 -17.47
N THR A 86 2.70 4.47 -16.63
CA THR A 86 1.63 5.43 -16.97
C THR A 86 2.11 6.88 -16.92
N PRO A 87 3.09 7.26 -17.77
CA PRO A 87 3.58 8.64 -17.81
C PRO A 87 2.45 9.60 -18.21
N GLY A 88 2.15 10.54 -17.31
CA GLY A 88 1.32 11.71 -17.62
C GLY A 88 -0.18 11.46 -17.79
N THR A 89 -0.71 10.29 -17.44
CA THR A 89 -2.18 10.10 -17.37
C THR A 89 -2.55 9.56 -16.01
N CYS A 90 -3.23 10.38 -15.20
CA CYS A 90 -4.02 9.89 -14.07
C CYS A 90 -5.13 8.97 -14.61
N SER A 91 -4.80 7.71 -14.83
CA SER A 91 -5.66 6.71 -15.43
C SER A 91 -6.30 5.85 -14.34
N VAL A 92 -7.35 5.12 -14.69
CA VAL A 92 -8.08 4.20 -13.80
C VAL A 92 -7.17 3.27 -12.98
N GLU A 93 -6.02 2.88 -13.56
CA GLU A 93 -5.06 1.99 -12.92
C GLU A 93 -4.38 2.62 -11.70
N VAL A 94 -4.23 3.96 -11.70
CA VAL A 94 -3.64 4.75 -10.61
C VAL A 94 -4.49 4.69 -9.34
N SER A 95 -5.82 4.59 -9.46
CA SER A 95 -6.70 4.38 -8.29
C SER A 95 -6.55 2.98 -7.65
N GLY A 96 -5.92 2.04 -8.37
CA GLY A 96 -5.73 0.66 -7.92
C GLY A 96 -4.50 0.45 -7.05
N THR A 97 -3.56 1.40 -7.05
CA THR A 97 -2.31 1.37 -6.28
C THR A 97 -2.34 2.49 -5.23
N PRO A 98 -1.87 2.26 -4.00
CA PRO A 98 -1.92 3.28 -2.95
C PRO A 98 -0.91 4.42 -3.13
N ILE A 99 0.24 4.10 -3.75
CA ILE A 99 1.44 4.93 -3.82
C ILE A 99 2.08 4.69 -5.19
N ASP A 100 2.58 5.72 -5.84
CA ASP A 100 3.46 5.56 -7.02
C ASP A 100 4.38 6.77 -7.28
N PHE A 101 5.27 6.56 -8.25
CA PHE A 101 5.99 7.60 -8.99
C PHE A 101 5.71 7.36 -10.47
N HIS A 102 5.36 8.41 -11.22
CA HIS A 102 5.01 8.26 -12.64
C HIS A 102 5.22 9.55 -13.47
N ASP A 103 5.96 10.51 -12.93
CA ASP A 103 6.25 11.81 -13.55
C ASP A 103 7.71 11.95 -13.99
N ASN A 104 8.52 10.88 -13.87
CA ASN A 104 9.96 10.86 -14.14
C ASN A 104 10.72 11.96 -13.39
N THR A 105 10.21 12.36 -12.22
CA THR A 105 10.75 13.42 -11.41
C THR A 105 11.22 12.85 -10.09
N ASP A 106 12.45 13.18 -9.70
CA ASP A 106 12.91 12.83 -8.37
C ASP A 106 12.06 13.57 -7.33
N GLN A 107 11.92 12.95 -6.16
CA GLN A 107 11.22 13.47 -5.00
C GLN A 107 9.69 13.47 -5.06
N MET A 108 9.02 13.36 -6.20
CA MET A 108 7.57 13.54 -6.23
C MET A 108 6.80 12.24 -5.96
N THR A 109 6.39 12.01 -4.71
CA THR A 109 5.55 10.85 -4.37
C THR A 109 4.07 11.20 -4.49
N HIS A 110 3.34 10.30 -5.13
CA HIS A 110 1.89 10.39 -5.31
C HIS A 110 1.21 9.38 -4.38
N ILE A 111 0.14 9.82 -3.72
CA ILE A 111 -0.67 9.00 -2.83
C ILE A 111 -2.11 9.02 -3.34
N HIS A 112 -2.70 7.83 -3.50
CA HIS A 112 -4.02 7.66 -4.12
C HIS A 112 -5.09 7.15 -3.17
N TRP A 113 -4.71 6.73 -1.96
CA TRP A 113 -5.64 6.25 -0.95
C TRP A 113 -5.57 7.11 0.31
N ASP A 114 -6.72 7.31 0.94
CA ASP A 114 -6.81 7.96 2.26
C ASP A 114 -6.08 7.13 3.33
N GLY A 115 -5.58 7.78 4.39
CA GLY A 115 -5.03 7.10 5.55
C GLY A 115 -3.58 6.61 5.42
N ILE A 116 -2.93 6.80 4.27
CA ILE A 116 -1.61 6.24 4.02
C ILE A 116 -0.55 6.88 4.92
N THR A 117 0.28 6.02 5.50
CA THR A 117 1.37 6.40 6.43
C THR A 117 2.75 6.37 5.75
N GLY A 118 3.74 7.04 6.34
CA GLY A 118 5.13 6.95 5.90
C GLY A 118 5.70 5.54 6.04
N GLY A 119 5.24 4.76 7.01
CA GLY A 119 5.63 3.35 7.17
C GLY A 119 5.13 2.46 6.05
N GLU A 120 3.92 2.72 5.55
CA GLU A 120 3.38 2.02 4.38
C GLU A 120 4.10 2.44 3.10
N PHE A 121 4.42 3.72 2.94
CA PHE A 121 5.28 4.21 1.85
C PHE A 121 6.63 3.48 1.82
N LEU A 122 7.35 3.43 2.94
CA LEU A 122 8.65 2.74 3.01
C LEU A 122 8.53 1.24 2.73
N LYS A 123 7.49 0.61 3.28
CA LYS A 123 7.25 -0.81 3.07
C LYS A 123 6.93 -1.12 1.60
N TYR A 124 6.20 -0.23 0.93
CA TYR A 124 5.81 -0.38 -0.47
C TYR A 124 7.03 -0.49 -1.40
N TYR A 125 8.15 0.16 -1.03
CA TYR A 125 9.42 0.12 -1.77
C TYR A 125 10.51 -0.76 -1.13
N GLY A 126 10.21 -1.49 -0.05
CA GLY A 126 11.09 -2.58 0.43
C GLY A 126 11.45 -2.55 1.92
N TRP A 127 11.21 -1.46 2.64
CA TRP A 127 11.57 -1.34 4.06
C TRP A 127 10.39 -1.59 4.98
N ASN A 128 10.33 -2.78 5.57
CA ASN A 128 9.22 -3.17 6.45
C ASN A 128 9.48 -2.84 7.93
N PHE A 129 9.16 -1.61 8.35
CA PHE A 129 9.23 -1.19 9.77
C PHE A 129 7.93 -1.35 10.56
N ILE A 130 6.81 -1.49 9.85
CA ILE A 130 5.46 -1.59 10.45
C ILE A 130 5.02 -3.05 10.68
N GLY A 131 5.85 -4.02 10.32
CA GLY A 131 5.61 -5.44 10.51
C GLY A 131 4.57 -6.03 9.54
N GLY A 132 3.96 -7.15 9.94
CA GLY A 132 3.09 -7.93 9.05
C GLY A 132 3.86 -8.74 8.01
N SER A 133 3.19 -9.13 6.93
CA SER A 133 3.83 -9.89 5.84
C SER A 133 4.82 -9.00 5.10
N ASP A 134 5.99 -9.53 4.78
CA ASP A 134 6.98 -8.79 3.99
C ASP A 134 6.43 -8.47 2.62
N ASP A 135 5.69 -9.38 1.97
CA ASP A 135 5.23 -9.22 0.58
C ASP A 135 3.95 -8.39 0.35
N SER A 136 3.37 -7.77 1.39
CA SER A 136 2.12 -7.01 1.23
C SER A 136 2.02 -5.85 2.22
N LEU A 137 1.41 -4.73 1.81
CA LEU A 137 0.99 -3.69 2.76
C LEU A 137 -0.14 -4.19 3.66
N GLY A 138 -1.03 -5.01 3.10
CA GLY A 138 -2.20 -5.51 3.81
C GLY A 138 -3.13 -6.29 2.88
N ARG A 139 -4.42 -6.31 3.24
CA ARG A 139 -5.46 -6.97 2.44
C ARG A 139 -6.72 -6.14 2.29
N ARG A 140 -7.21 -6.05 1.06
CA ARG A 140 -8.50 -5.48 0.72
C ARG A 140 -9.64 -6.45 0.99
N HIS A 141 -10.76 -5.92 1.46
CA HIS A 141 -11.99 -6.64 1.81
C HIS A 141 -13.25 -6.01 1.19
N ASP A 142 -13.10 -4.97 0.39
CA ASP A 142 -14.16 -4.20 -0.24
C ASP A 142 -14.90 -4.95 -1.37
N GLU A 143 -14.31 -6.03 -1.89
CA GLU A 143 -14.95 -6.92 -2.88
C GLU A 143 -15.76 -8.09 -2.26
N GLY A 144 -15.96 -8.06 -0.94
CA GLY A 144 -16.80 -9.00 -0.19
C GLY A 144 -16.01 -9.99 0.67
N PHE A 145 -16.69 -10.56 1.67
CA PHE A 145 -16.07 -11.31 2.78
C PHE A 145 -15.14 -12.48 2.38
N MET A 146 -15.39 -13.10 1.21
CA MET A 146 -14.60 -14.24 0.72
C MET A 146 -13.57 -13.86 -0.35
N ARG A 147 -13.52 -12.59 -0.77
CA ARG A 147 -12.62 -12.08 -1.80
C ARG A 147 -11.63 -11.12 -1.15
N MET A 148 -10.57 -11.70 -0.61
CA MET A 148 -9.47 -10.95 -0.02
C MET A 148 -8.37 -10.79 -1.05
N HIS A 149 -8.06 -9.54 -1.40
CA HIS A 149 -6.98 -9.22 -2.33
C HIS A 149 -5.79 -8.70 -1.56
N SER A 150 -4.59 -9.19 -1.89
CA SER A 150 -3.37 -8.64 -1.31
C SER A 150 -3.18 -7.23 -1.85
N VAL A 151 -2.84 -6.27 -0.98
CA VAL A 151 -2.27 -5.00 -1.43
C VAL A 151 -0.80 -5.26 -1.63
N GLU A 152 -0.43 -5.56 -2.87
CA GLU A 152 0.94 -5.86 -3.25
C GLU A 152 1.84 -4.64 -3.04
N ARG A 153 3.11 -4.91 -2.76
CA ARG A 153 4.14 -3.88 -2.74
C ARG A 153 4.65 -3.68 -4.16
N PHE A 154 5.28 -2.54 -4.41
CA PHE A 154 5.92 -2.30 -5.68
C PHE A 154 7.17 -3.16 -5.87
N GLY A 155 8.00 -3.24 -4.84
CA GLY A 155 9.21 -4.05 -4.89
C GLY A 155 10.12 -3.88 -3.69
N ASN A 156 11.33 -4.45 -3.81
CA ASN A 156 12.44 -4.22 -2.90
C ASN A 156 13.47 -3.33 -3.61
N LEU A 157 13.16 -2.04 -3.71
CA LEU A 157 13.94 -1.06 -4.48
C LEU A 157 14.75 -0.12 -3.59
N LEU A 158 14.32 0.11 -2.35
CA LEU A 158 15.10 0.90 -1.42
C LEU A 158 16.42 0.18 -1.08
N PRO A 159 17.55 0.90 -0.99
CA PRO A 159 18.84 0.31 -0.65
C PRO A 159 18.84 -0.42 0.68
N ASP A 160 19.75 -1.39 0.84
CA ASP A 160 20.00 -2.00 2.13
C ASP A 160 20.48 -0.97 3.15
N ILE A 161 20.07 -1.15 4.40
CA ILE A 161 20.43 -0.26 5.52
C ILE A 161 21.61 -0.86 6.28
N SER A 162 22.63 -0.05 6.52
CA SER A 162 23.79 -0.46 7.32
C SER A 162 23.42 -0.81 8.77
N GLU A 163 24.12 -1.80 9.33
CA GLU A 163 23.89 -2.21 10.71
C GLU A 163 24.25 -1.07 11.68
N GLY A 164 23.30 -0.66 12.52
CA GLY A 164 23.49 0.41 13.49
C GLY A 164 23.08 1.81 13.03
N SER A 165 22.58 1.95 11.79
CA SER A 165 22.08 3.23 11.29
C SER A 165 20.88 3.75 12.10
N ASN A 166 20.81 5.07 12.22
CA ASN A 166 19.70 5.80 12.83
C ASN A 166 18.87 6.49 11.75
N PHE A 167 17.61 6.80 12.07
CA PHE A 167 16.69 7.52 11.18
C PHE A 167 16.50 8.94 11.69
N TYR A 168 16.85 9.91 10.85
CA TYR A 168 16.63 11.33 11.12
C TYR A 168 15.66 11.88 10.08
N VAL A 169 14.45 12.22 10.52
CA VAL A 169 13.38 12.74 9.67
C VAL A 169 13.26 14.23 9.85
N TYR A 170 13.21 14.95 8.74
CA TYR A 170 12.99 16.39 8.73
C TYR A 170 11.87 16.77 7.78
N THR A 171 11.08 17.76 8.17
CA THR A 171 10.09 18.40 7.30
C THR A 171 10.40 19.88 7.18
N GLY A 172 10.15 20.50 6.04
CA GLY A 172 10.48 21.90 5.86
C GLY A 172 10.50 22.35 4.40
N ASP A 173 11.14 23.48 4.17
CA ASP A 173 11.36 24.12 2.89
C ASP A 173 12.63 24.99 2.94
N ALA A 174 12.84 25.82 1.91
CA ALA A 174 14.03 26.66 1.80
C ALA A 174 14.15 27.71 2.93
N ASP A 175 13.05 28.05 3.61
CA ASP A 175 13.03 29.04 4.69
C ASP A 175 13.32 28.43 6.07
N GLY A 176 13.14 27.11 6.23
CA GLY A 176 13.47 26.40 7.46
C GLY A 176 13.02 24.95 7.50
N TYR A 177 13.45 24.24 8.55
CA TYR A 177 13.10 22.83 8.77
C TYR A 177 12.85 22.53 10.25
N GLU A 178 12.16 21.42 10.48
CA GLU A 178 11.86 20.86 11.79
C GLU A 178 12.21 19.36 11.78
N GLN A 179 12.87 18.89 12.84
CA GLN A 179 13.06 17.46 13.05
C GLN A 179 11.74 16.83 13.51
N LYS A 180 11.33 15.76 12.86
CA LYS A 180 10.15 14.96 13.24
C LYS A 180 10.58 13.65 13.88
N ASN A 181 9.68 13.08 14.69
CA ASN A 181 9.88 11.78 15.27
C ASN A 181 9.70 10.68 14.19
N TRP A 182 10.58 9.68 14.20
CA TRP A 182 10.52 8.57 13.25
C TRP A 182 9.26 7.72 13.41
N ASP A 183 8.86 7.41 14.64
CA ASP A 183 7.66 6.59 14.90
C ASP A 183 6.39 7.33 14.47
N ASP A 184 6.37 8.66 14.57
CA ASP A 184 5.27 9.47 14.04
C ASP A 184 5.19 9.36 12.51
N PHE A 185 6.31 9.45 11.79
CA PHE A 185 6.32 9.24 10.34
C PHE A 185 5.84 7.83 9.96
N LEU A 186 6.22 6.82 10.74
CA LEU A 186 5.83 5.44 10.46
C LEU A 186 4.34 5.16 10.70
N SER A 187 3.72 5.83 11.66
CA SER A 187 2.41 5.42 12.20
C SER A 187 1.28 6.43 12.02
N GLN A 188 1.60 7.70 11.79
CA GLN A 188 0.60 8.72 11.50
C GLN A 188 0.26 8.73 10.02
N ASP A 189 -1.02 9.00 9.74
CA ASP A 189 -1.47 9.43 8.43
C ASP A 189 -0.61 10.60 7.92
N LEU A 190 -0.26 10.60 6.64
CA LEU A 190 0.66 11.59 6.07
C LEU A 190 0.10 13.02 6.14
N GLU A 191 -1.21 13.24 5.98
CA GLU A 191 -1.83 14.56 6.14
C GLU A 191 -1.70 15.06 7.58
N VAL A 192 -1.87 14.16 8.56
CA VAL A 192 -1.68 14.45 9.98
C VAL A 192 -0.20 14.73 10.28
N PHE A 193 0.70 13.90 9.76
CA PHE A 193 2.15 14.06 9.94
C PHE A 193 2.65 15.41 9.41
N PHE A 194 2.17 15.82 8.23
CA PHE A 194 2.49 17.12 7.64
C PHE A 194 1.63 18.28 8.18
N GLY A 195 0.55 17.98 8.91
CA GLY A 195 -0.39 18.97 9.42
C GLY A 195 -1.16 19.71 8.32
N LYS A 196 -1.34 19.09 7.15
CA LYS A 196 -1.99 19.67 5.98
C LYS A 196 -2.90 18.66 5.30
N ASN A 197 -4.18 19.03 5.17
CA ASN A 197 -5.17 18.23 4.45
C ASN A 197 -5.08 18.48 2.94
N SER A 198 -5.28 17.42 2.18
CA SER A 198 -5.40 17.37 0.73
C SER A 198 -6.68 18.08 0.25
N SER A 199 -7.78 17.99 1.00
CA SER A 199 -9.02 18.78 0.82
C SER A 199 -9.50 18.98 -0.63
N LEU A 200 -9.60 17.90 -1.39
CA LEU A 200 -10.54 17.85 -2.51
C LEU A 200 -11.96 17.69 -1.93
N SER A 201 -12.92 18.51 -2.37
CA SER A 201 -14.32 18.29 -1.99
C SER A 201 -14.83 16.96 -2.56
N LYS A 202 -15.87 16.37 -1.96
CA LYS A 202 -16.45 15.10 -2.46
C LYS A 202 -16.90 15.17 -3.92
N ASP A 203 -17.35 16.33 -4.38
CA ASP A 203 -17.75 16.54 -5.77
C ASP A 203 -16.51 16.63 -6.69
N GLU A 204 -15.40 17.20 -6.22
CA GLU A 204 -14.11 17.24 -6.92
C GLU A 204 -13.45 15.85 -6.96
N GLN A 205 -13.47 15.10 -5.86
CA GLN A 205 -13.04 13.69 -5.80
C GLN A 205 -13.87 12.84 -6.76
N ALA A 206 -15.19 12.99 -6.77
CA ALA A 206 -16.06 12.29 -7.71
C ALA A 206 -15.79 12.69 -9.17
N SER A 207 -15.48 13.97 -9.44
CA SER A 207 -15.09 14.43 -10.77
C SER A 207 -13.71 13.91 -11.20
N LEU A 208 -12.74 13.85 -10.29
CA LEU A 208 -11.43 13.26 -10.53
C LEU A 208 -11.57 11.76 -10.80
N LEU A 209 -12.33 11.04 -9.97
CA LEU A 209 -12.72 9.65 -10.22
C LEU A 209 -13.40 9.52 -11.58
N GLU A 210 -14.35 10.37 -11.96
CA GLU A 210 -14.99 10.30 -13.28
C GLU A 210 -13.96 10.50 -14.41
N LYS A 211 -13.03 11.44 -14.29
CA LYS A 211 -11.98 11.69 -15.30
C LYS A 211 -10.97 10.55 -15.39
N ILE A 212 -10.60 9.99 -14.23
CA ILE A 212 -9.69 8.86 -14.08
C ILE A 212 -10.31 7.60 -14.69
N PHE A 213 -11.58 7.31 -14.38
CA PHE A 213 -12.29 6.11 -14.84
C PHE A 213 -12.89 6.25 -16.25
N PHE A 214 -13.15 7.47 -16.73
CA PHE A 214 -13.70 7.76 -18.06
C PHE A 214 -12.94 8.92 -18.74
N PRO A 215 -11.69 8.70 -19.15
CA PRO A 215 -10.96 9.71 -19.91
C PRO A 215 -11.71 10.01 -21.21
N LYS A 216 -12.24 11.23 -21.34
CA LYS A 216 -12.89 11.67 -22.59
C LYS A 216 -11.83 11.81 -23.67
N ALA A 217 -11.69 10.80 -24.51
CA ALA A 217 -10.89 10.90 -25.72
C ALA A 217 -11.53 11.91 -26.68
N TYR A 218 -10.94 13.11 -26.82
CA TYR A 218 -11.21 13.98 -27.96
C TYR A 218 -10.56 13.36 -29.19
N ALA A 219 -11.32 12.50 -29.87
CA ALA A 219 -10.99 12.03 -31.20
C ALA A 219 -11.12 13.20 -32.19
N HIS A 220 -10.02 13.91 -32.48
CA HIS A 220 -9.99 14.86 -33.60
C HIS A 220 -10.02 14.11 -34.93
N GLY A 221 -11.23 13.88 -35.43
CA GLY A 221 -11.51 13.63 -36.85
C GLY A 221 -12.07 14.90 -37.48
N SER A 222 -11.18 15.71 -38.06
CA SER A 222 -11.44 16.72 -39.10
C SER A 222 -12.69 17.61 -38.93
N GLU A 223 -12.50 18.81 -38.40
CA GLU A 223 -12.70 20.07 -39.13
C GLU A 223 -12.20 21.22 -38.27
N VAL A 224 -11.61 22.22 -38.92
CA VAL A 224 -11.00 23.39 -38.28
C VAL A 224 -12.12 24.25 -37.74
N ASP A 225 -12.53 24.02 -36.50
CA ASP A 225 -13.19 25.04 -35.70
C ASP A 225 -12.14 25.62 -34.75
N GLU A 226 -11.91 26.91 -34.97
CA GLU A 226 -11.00 27.79 -34.26
C GLU A 226 -11.56 28.07 -32.85
N HIS A 227 -11.64 27.03 -32.04
CA HIS A 227 -11.78 27.10 -30.60
C HIS A 227 -10.61 26.35 -30.01
N ILE A 228 -9.51 27.10 -29.81
CA ILE A 228 -8.55 26.77 -28.76
C ILE A 228 -9.40 26.76 -27.48
N VAL A 229 -9.82 25.58 -27.06
CA VAL A 229 -10.32 25.41 -25.70
C VAL A 229 -9.05 25.45 -24.86
N GLU A 230 -8.61 26.67 -24.54
CA GLU A 230 -7.84 26.91 -23.33
C GLU A 230 -8.58 26.15 -22.23
N SER A 231 -7.87 25.29 -21.50
CA SER A 231 -8.47 24.66 -20.34
C SER A 231 -8.95 25.80 -19.44
N ASP A 232 -10.28 26.00 -19.36
CA ASP A 232 -10.94 26.99 -18.49
C ASP A 232 -10.80 26.60 -17.00
N LYS A 233 -9.65 26.06 -16.61
CA LYS A 233 -9.29 25.81 -15.23
C LYS A 233 -8.60 27.06 -14.72
N THR A 234 -9.17 27.61 -13.66
CA THR A 234 -8.56 28.70 -12.91
C THR A 234 -7.21 28.24 -12.34
N GLU A 235 -6.27 29.17 -12.15
CA GLU A 235 -4.99 28.90 -11.46
C GLU A 235 -5.20 28.20 -10.11
N GLU A 236 -6.29 28.50 -9.39
CA GLU A 236 -6.67 27.81 -8.15
C GLU A 236 -7.03 26.33 -8.35
N GLU A 237 -7.64 25.95 -9.47
CA GLU A 237 -7.97 24.56 -9.81
C GLU A 237 -6.72 23.75 -10.22
N LEU A 238 -5.79 24.38 -10.94
CA LEU A 238 -4.49 23.75 -11.25
C LEU A 238 -3.63 23.60 -9.98
N THR A 239 -3.64 24.60 -9.10
CA THR A 239 -2.96 24.55 -7.80
C THR A 239 -3.53 23.44 -6.88
N ARG A 240 -4.82 23.11 -7.00
CA ARG A 240 -5.47 22.03 -6.24
C ARG A 240 -5.22 20.64 -6.77
N ILE A 241 -4.95 20.47 -8.08
CA ILE A 241 -4.54 19.18 -8.64
C ILE A 241 -3.05 18.90 -8.35
N ASN A 242 -2.28 19.97 -8.16
CA ASN A 242 -0.91 20.00 -7.61
C ASN A 242 -0.89 19.99 -6.07
N ASN A 243 -1.67 19.10 -5.46
CA ASN A 243 -1.91 19.07 -4.02
C ASN A 243 -0.72 18.60 -3.18
N LEU A 244 0.34 19.42 -3.11
CA LEU A 244 1.52 19.14 -2.32
C LEU A 244 1.22 19.36 -0.83
N ILE A 245 1.22 18.30 -0.03
CA ILE A 245 0.94 18.38 1.41
C ILE A 245 2.20 18.64 2.26
N GLY A 246 3.40 18.35 1.75
CA GLY A 246 4.64 18.64 2.46
C GLY A 246 5.91 18.16 1.76
N ASN A 247 7.05 18.39 2.41
CA ASN A 247 8.34 17.85 2.00
C ASN A 247 8.96 17.11 3.19
N VAL A 248 9.55 15.95 2.94
CA VAL A 248 10.26 15.14 3.94
C VAL A 248 11.64 14.75 3.42
N VAL A 249 12.62 14.84 4.32
CA VAL A 249 13.99 14.35 4.08
C VAL A 249 14.32 13.34 5.17
N ILE A 250 14.69 12.13 4.77
CA ILE A 250 15.02 11.02 5.66
C ILE A 250 16.49 10.70 5.47
N PHE A 251 17.28 10.89 6.52
CA PHE A 251 18.66 10.42 6.57
C PHE A 251 18.72 9.10 7.34
N VAL A 252 19.32 8.10 6.71
CA VAL A 252 19.59 6.78 7.27
C VAL A 252 21.10 6.60 7.34
N GLN A 253 21.66 6.83 8.53
CA GLN A 253 23.10 6.87 8.75
C GLN A 253 23.42 6.81 10.24
N ASP A 254 24.67 6.47 10.60
CA ASP A 254 25.08 6.31 11.99
C ASP A 254 25.03 7.61 12.80
N THR A 255 25.43 8.74 12.19
CA THR A 255 25.53 10.05 12.86
C THR A 255 24.47 11.02 12.37
N GLU A 256 23.97 11.89 13.25
CA GLU A 256 23.01 12.93 12.87
C GLU A 256 23.56 13.84 11.75
N PRO A 257 22.75 14.15 10.71
CA PRO A 257 23.18 15.06 9.65
C PRO A 257 23.48 16.45 10.20
N THR A 258 24.46 17.12 9.61
CA THR A 258 24.78 18.51 9.93
C THR A 258 23.68 19.46 9.44
N GLU A 259 23.55 20.63 10.07
CA GLU A 259 22.61 21.67 9.65
C GLU A 259 22.77 22.04 8.17
N GLN A 260 24.01 22.11 7.67
CA GLN A 260 24.29 22.39 6.26
C GLN A 260 23.73 21.29 5.35
N GLN A 261 23.93 20.01 5.70
CA GLN A 261 23.39 18.89 4.92
C GLN A 261 21.86 18.92 4.88
N ILE A 262 21.19 19.33 5.97
CA ILE A 262 19.73 19.43 6.01
C ILE A 262 19.26 20.60 5.14
N GLN A 263 19.85 21.79 5.31
CA GLN A 263 19.51 22.99 4.54
C GLN A 263 19.70 22.80 3.03
N GLU A 264 20.79 22.15 2.62
CA GLU A 264 21.05 21.86 1.20
C GLU A 264 19.94 21.00 0.57
N ARG A 265 19.28 20.13 1.33
CA ARG A 265 18.19 19.29 0.81
C ARG A 265 16.91 20.06 0.58
N PHE A 266 16.59 21.00 1.47
CA PHE A 266 15.40 21.84 1.32
C PHE A 266 15.62 23.05 0.39
N ALA A 267 16.88 23.45 0.16
CA ALA A 267 17.21 24.44 -0.85
C ALA A 267 17.13 23.91 -2.29
N ASN A 268 17.21 22.58 -2.48
CA ASN A 268 17.23 21.92 -3.78
C ASN A 268 15.98 21.03 -4.02
N LEU A 269 14.81 21.54 -3.62
CA LEU A 269 13.55 20.86 -3.92
C LEU A 269 13.24 20.96 -5.42
N VAL A 270 12.81 19.85 -6.02
CA VAL A 270 12.42 19.86 -7.44
C VAL A 270 11.18 20.77 -7.61
N PRO A 271 11.20 21.74 -8.55
CA PRO A 271 10.04 22.59 -8.80
C PRO A 271 8.78 21.76 -9.07
N LEU A 272 7.63 22.23 -8.57
CA LEU A 272 6.36 21.61 -8.97
C LEU A 272 6.20 21.83 -10.48
N SER A 273 6.15 20.75 -11.24
CA SER A 273 5.67 20.81 -12.62
C SER A 273 4.17 21.06 -12.62
N ASP A 274 3.65 21.59 -13.72
CA ASP A 274 2.21 21.63 -13.92
C ASP A 274 1.71 20.17 -13.97
N SER A 275 0.97 19.74 -12.94
CA SER A 275 0.54 18.34 -12.84
C SER A 275 -0.33 17.96 -14.04
N VAL A 276 0.11 16.92 -14.75
CA VAL A 276 -0.60 16.35 -15.91
C VAL A 276 -1.87 15.60 -15.47
N CYS A 277 -2.02 15.34 -14.18
CA CYS A 277 -3.27 14.80 -13.61
C CYS A 277 -4.42 15.82 -13.66
N GLY A 278 -4.09 17.08 -13.98
CA GLY A 278 -5.03 18.16 -14.20
C GLY A 278 -5.48 18.34 -15.65
N GLY A 279 -5.40 17.32 -16.50
CA GLY A 279 -6.04 17.31 -17.82
C GLY A 279 -7.51 17.72 -17.80
#